data_AF-A0A8J3FMP2-F1
#
_entry.id   AF-A0A8J3FMP2-F1
#
_cell.length_a   1.000
_cell.length_b   1.000
_cell.length_c   1.000
_cell.angle_alpha   90.00
_cell.angle_beta   90.00
_cell.angle_gamma   90.00
#
_symmetry.space_group_name_H-M   'P 1'
#
loop_
_entity.id
_entity.type
_entity.pdbx_description
1 polymer ?
#
loop_
_entity_poly.entity_id
_entity_poly.type
_entity_poly.pdbx_seq_one_letter_code
_entity_poly.pdbx_strand_id
1 'polypeptide(L)'
;MTRVPGVRFFLGREPLPVAELTGGEAAQYAALPPHGPRRRAWLTGRHALRRALVWTGRPADTSRVTFPHDAVSLSYSGAIAVVAATDGAVAGIGVDVETGPPPDIETARVFLRDGELRMLRRLPPPRQPGALLRWWTVKEALFKADPDNHLGGLRRYVLGTPPGGGGVARRAAGRCGAGLSYRSFALRRGYLSVALALDPTRSVPPMANRDFSELAAKLAPLISRPAATISPDLTMNDLALDSMTAVEMVVDLQEDYDILLSRADLESCATLGDLAELIWSRLPGAAGNEPVRG
;
A
#
# COMPACT_ATOMS: atom_id res chain seq x y z
N MET A 1 -8.81 13.28 -15.94
CA MET A 1 -8.05 12.01 -16.15
C MET A 1 -7.90 11.33 -14.80
N THR A 2 -8.50 10.16 -14.61
CA THR A 2 -8.44 9.40 -13.36
C THR A 2 -7.02 8.88 -13.17
N ARG A 3 -6.31 9.37 -12.14
CA ARG A 3 -4.97 8.91 -11.76
C ARG A 3 -5.04 7.40 -11.53
N VAL A 4 -4.21 6.63 -12.23
CA VAL A 4 -4.07 5.19 -11.95
C VAL A 4 -3.49 5.08 -10.53
N PRO A 5 -4.11 4.31 -9.61
CA PRO A 5 -3.61 4.18 -8.24
C PRO A 5 -2.14 3.75 -8.22
N GLY A 6 -1.28 4.49 -7.51
CA GLY A 6 0.11 4.12 -7.33
C GLY A 6 0.19 2.98 -6.32
N VAL A 7 0.56 1.78 -6.77
CA VAL A 7 0.76 0.63 -5.87
C VAL A 7 2.24 0.48 -5.54
N ARG A 8 2.59 0.49 -4.25
CA ARG A 8 3.95 0.25 -3.75
C ARG A 8 4.01 -1.01 -2.89
N PHE A 9 5.11 -1.75 -2.98
CA PHE A 9 5.35 -2.94 -2.17
C PHE A 9 6.40 -2.66 -1.09
N PHE A 10 6.12 -3.10 0.14
CA PHE A 10 7.02 -3.03 1.28
C PHE A 10 7.36 -4.45 1.71
N LEU A 11 8.65 -4.77 1.69
CA LEU A 11 9.15 -6.08 2.05
C LEU A 11 9.64 -6.07 3.50
N GLY A 12 9.07 -6.96 4.32
CA GLY A 12 9.54 -7.28 5.66
C GLY A 12 10.46 -8.50 5.62
N ARG A 13 11.69 -8.32 6.09
CA ARG A 13 12.67 -9.41 6.31
C ARG A 13 13.10 -9.50 7.78
N GLU A 14 13.07 -8.37 8.46
CA GLU A 14 13.52 -8.20 9.82
C GLU A 14 12.32 -7.95 10.74
N PRO A 15 12.26 -8.62 11.90
CA PRO A 15 11.21 -8.38 12.87
C PRO A 15 11.35 -6.97 13.46
N LEU A 16 10.22 -6.31 13.68
CA LEU A 16 10.18 -5.12 14.52
C LEU A 16 10.67 -5.45 15.94
N PRO A 17 11.54 -4.63 16.56
CA PRO A 17 11.93 -4.82 17.95
C PRO A 17 10.73 -4.75 18.90
N VAL A 18 10.65 -5.67 19.86
CA VAL A 18 9.52 -5.73 20.81
C VAL A 18 9.40 -4.45 21.65
N ALA A 19 10.53 -3.79 21.93
CA ALA A 19 10.58 -2.52 22.66
C ALA A 19 9.94 -1.35 21.88
N GLU A 20 9.79 -1.47 20.55
CA GLU A 20 9.18 -0.45 19.70
C GLU A 20 7.68 -0.65 19.49
N LEU A 21 7.07 -1.69 20.07
CA LEU A 21 5.63 -1.93 19.95
C LEU A 21 4.84 -0.83 20.65
N THR A 22 3.80 -0.33 19.99
CA THR A 22 2.79 0.49 20.67
C THR A 22 2.05 -0.34 21.71
N GLY A 23 1.32 0.30 22.63
CA GLY A 23 0.52 -0.41 23.62
C GLY A 23 -0.47 -1.42 23.00
N GLY A 24 -1.12 -1.04 21.90
CA GLY A 24 -2.05 -1.92 21.17
C GLY A 24 -1.34 -3.11 20.51
N GLU A 25 -0.18 -2.88 19.90
CA GLU A 25 0.61 -3.95 19.29
C GLU A 25 1.23 -4.89 20.33
N ALA A 26 1.66 -4.37 21.48
CA ALA A 26 2.17 -5.17 22.58
C ALA A 26 1.10 -6.12 23.13
N ALA A 27 -0.15 -5.66 23.26
CA ALA A 27 -1.28 -6.50 23.66
C ALA A 27 -1.56 -7.62 22.63
N GLN A 28 -1.57 -7.29 21.34
CA GLN A 28 -1.73 -8.29 20.28
C GLN A 28 -0.57 -9.31 20.25
N TYR A 29 0.66 -8.84 20.45
CA TYR A 29 1.85 -9.69 20.50
C TYR A 29 1.81 -10.66 21.68
N ALA A 30 1.40 -10.20 22.86
CA ALA A 30 1.27 -11.02 24.06
C ALA A 30 0.26 -12.16 23.88
N ALA A 31 -0.81 -11.94 23.11
CA ALA A 31 -1.82 -12.94 22.79
C ALA A 31 -1.35 -14.02 21.79
N LEU A 32 -0.20 -13.83 21.13
CA LEU A 32 0.36 -14.85 20.23
C LEU A 32 1.00 -15.99 21.03
N PRO A 33 0.92 -17.24 20.52
CA PRO A 33 1.61 -18.38 21.11
C PRO A 33 3.08 -18.06 21.43
N PRO A 34 3.56 -18.39 22.64
CA PRO A 34 4.89 -18.00 23.10
C PRO A 34 6.03 -18.66 22.33
N HIS A 35 5.76 -19.82 21.73
CA HIS A 35 6.72 -20.60 20.98
C HIS A 35 6.30 -20.75 19.52
N GLY A 36 7.29 -20.94 18.65
CA GLY A 36 7.09 -21.16 17.22
C GLY A 36 7.29 -19.92 16.35
N PRO A 37 7.19 -20.08 15.02
CA PRO A 37 7.60 -19.06 14.05
C PRO A 37 6.65 -17.85 13.99
N ARG A 38 5.44 -17.97 14.57
CA ARG A 38 4.36 -17.00 14.43
C ARG A 38 4.70 -15.63 14.99
N ARG A 39 5.36 -15.55 16.16
CA ARG A 39 5.77 -14.27 16.77
C ARG A 39 6.73 -13.50 15.88
N ARG A 40 7.75 -14.18 15.36
CA ARG A 40 8.73 -13.57 14.44
C ARG A 40 8.04 -13.10 13.15
N ALA A 41 7.24 -13.96 12.52
CA ALA A 41 6.51 -13.60 11.31
C ALA A 41 5.59 -12.40 11.53
N TRP A 42 4.86 -12.38 12.65
CA TRP A 42 4.01 -11.26 13.02
C TRP A 42 4.82 -9.97 13.14
N LEU A 43 5.92 -9.96 13.90
CA LEU A 43 6.80 -8.78 14.03
C LEU A 43 7.37 -8.31 12.67
N THR A 44 7.74 -9.25 11.80
CA THR A 44 8.24 -8.93 10.45
C THR A 44 7.16 -8.28 9.58
N GLY A 45 5.91 -8.75 9.68
CA GLY A 45 4.78 -8.12 8.99
C GLY A 45 4.44 -6.75 9.53
N ARG A 46 4.51 -6.57 10.85
CA ARG A 46 4.26 -5.28 11.52
C ARG A 46 5.29 -4.24 11.10
N HIS A 47 6.56 -4.62 11.01
CA HIS A 47 7.62 -3.74 10.52
C HIS A 47 7.32 -3.23 9.09
N ALA A 48 6.97 -4.14 8.17
CA ALA A 48 6.62 -3.75 6.79
C ALA A 48 5.34 -2.90 6.72
N LEU A 49 4.34 -3.25 7.54
CA LEU A 49 3.05 -2.56 7.58
C LEU A 49 3.16 -1.14 8.13
N ARG A 50 3.98 -0.91 9.16
CA ARG A 50 4.28 0.44 9.68
C ARG A 50 4.79 1.35 8.58
N ARG A 51 5.80 0.89 7.83
CA ARG A 51 6.38 1.65 6.72
C ARG A 51 5.36 1.95 5.62
N ALA A 52 4.48 1.00 5.32
CA ALA A 52 3.40 1.18 4.37
C ALA A 52 2.38 2.22 4.84
N LEU A 53 1.96 2.17 6.12
CA LEU A 53 1.03 3.14 6.70
C LEU A 53 1.61 4.56 6.66
N VAL A 54 2.85 4.73 7.12
CA VAL A 54 3.55 6.02 7.05
C VAL A 54 3.60 6.55 5.62
N TRP A 55 3.95 5.70 4.64
CA TRP A 55 3.96 6.11 3.23
C TRP A 55 2.59 6.55 2.71
N THR A 56 1.50 5.93 3.19
CA THR A 56 0.12 6.34 2.87
C THR A 56 -0.37 7.56 3.68
N GLY A 57 0.48 8.17 4.52
CA GLY A 57 0.10 9.28 5.40
C GLY A 57 -0.80 8.86 6.57
N ARG A 58 -0.77 7.58 6.96
CA ARG A 58 -1.61 7.01 8.03
C ARG A 58 -0.78 6.76 9.29
N PRO A 59 -1.41 6.76 10.48
CA PRO A 59 -0.70 6.46 11.73
C PRO A 59 0.04 5.12 11.66
N ALA A 60 1.28 5.11 12.14
CA ALA A 60 2.12 3.91 12.13
C ALA A 60 1.59 2.80 13.06
N ASP A 61 0.71 3.10 14.02
CA ASP A 61 0.13 2.09 14.90
C ASP A 61 -0.71 1.07 14.12
N THR A 62 -0.14 -0.12 13.92
CA THR A 62 -0.77 -1.15 13.12
C THR A 62 -1.84 -1.95 13.89
N SER A 63 -2.01 -1.71 15.19
CA SER A 63 -2.99 -2.42 16.01
C SER A 63 -4.43 -2.12 15.61
N ARG A 64 -4.65 -0.95 15.00
CA ARG A 64 -5.95 -0.46 14.52
C ARG A 64 -6.28 -0.89 13.09
N VAL A 65 -5.32 -1.51 12.39
CA VAL A 65 -5.52 -1.94 11.00
C VAL A 65 -6.36 -3.21 10.97
N THR A 66 -7.51 -3.14 10.32
CA THR A 66 -8.36 -4.28 9.98
C THR A 66 -8.28 -4.56 8.47
N PHE A 67 -8.43 -5.81 8.07
CA PHE A 67 -8.49 -6.22 6.66
C PHE A 67 -9.86 -6.80 6.33
N PRO A 68 -10.38 -6.59 5.10
CA PRO A 68 -9.84 -5.80 3.99
C PRO A 68 -9.65 -4.31 4.32
N HIS A 69 -8.74 -3.65 3.59
CA HIS A 69 -8.45 -2.23 3.81
C HIS A 69 -8.25 -1.52 2.47
N ASP A 70 -8.64 -0.24 2.42
CA ASP A 70 -8.60 0.60 1.23
C ASP A 70 -7.25 1.22 0.87
N ALA A 71 -6.18 0.86 1.59
CA ALA A 71 -4.87 1.49 1.42
C ALA A 71 -3.72 0.52 1.60
N VAL A 72 -3.87 -0.54 2.41
CA VAL A 72 -2.80 -1.51 2.67
C VAL A 72 -3.33 -2.95 2.65
N SER A 73 -2.51 -3.90 2.26
CA SER A 73 -2.78 -5.33 2.38
C SER A 73 -1.51 -6.06 2.76
N LEU A 74 -1.60 -7.12 3.57
CA LEU A 74 -0.46 -7.86 4.09
C LEU A 74 -0.56 -9.33 3.72
N SER A 75 0.56 -9.91 3.28
CA SER A 75 0.71 -11.35 3.07
C SER A 75 2.06 -11.86 3.55
N TYR A 76 2.12 -13.16 3.81
CA TYR A 76 3.32 -13.85 4.29
C TYR A 76 3.65 -15.02 3.37
N SER A 77 4.94 -15.30 3.21
CA SER A 77 5.44 -16.56 2.65
C SER A 77 6.67 -17.00 3.43
N GLY A 78 6.52 -18.02 4.29
CA GLY A 78 7.58 -18.43 5.20
C GLY A 78 8.04 -17.30 6.13
N ALA A 79 9.30 -16.87 5.99
CA ALA A 79 9.90 -15.84 6.83
C ALA A 79 9.77 -14.40 6.28
N ILE A 80 9.20 -14.22 5.09
CA ILE A 80 8.99 -12.89 4.49
C ILE A 80 7.56 -12.42 4.67
N ALA A 81 7.41 -11.11 4.84
CA ALA A 81 6.13 -10.41 4.78
C ALA A 81 6.14 -9.43 3.62
N VAL A 82 5.06 -9.36 2.86
CA VAL A 82 4.86 -8.37 1.79
C VAL A 82 3.63 -7.56 2.10
N VAL A 83 3.78 -6.24 2.11
CA VAL A 83 2.66 -5.31 2.18
C VAL A 83 2.53 -4.61 0.85
N ALA A 84 1.34 -4.62 0.25
CA ALA A 84 1.01 -3.71 -0.85
C ALA A 84 0.29 -2.50 -0.28
N ALA A 85 0.67 -1.31 -0.70
CA ALA A 85 0.05 -0.05 -0.33
C ALA A 85 -0.38 0.73 -1.56
N THR A 86 -1.45 1.51 -1.45
CA THR A 86 -1.93 2.41 -2.51
C THR A 86 -2.26 3.78 -1.95
N ASP A 87 -1.93 4.81 -2.72
CA ASP A 87 -2.35 6.21 -2.50
C ASP A 87 -3.59 6.60 -3.32
N GLY A 88 -4.04 5.74 -4.24
CA GLY A 88 -5.25 5.94 -5.03
C GLY A 88 -6.52 5.47 -4.33
N ALA A 89 -7.65 6.05 -4.73
CA ALA A 89 -8.97 5.68 -4.21
C ALA A 89 -9.39 4.30 -4.71
N VAL A 90 -9.42 3.37 -3.78
CA VAL A 90 -9.96 2.03 -3.98
C VAL A 90 -10.91 1.72 -2.82
N ALA A 91 -11.85 0.81 -3.04
CA ALA A 91 -12.63 0.21 -1.96
C ALA A 91 -11.79 -0.78 -1.14
N GLY A 92 -10.75 -1.35 -1.75
CA GLY A 92 -9.85 -2.30 -1.08
C GLY A 92 -8.64 -2.62 -1.94
N ILE A 93 -7.53 -2.95 -1.28
CA ILE A 93 -6.32 -3.52 -1.88
C ILE A 93 -6.05 -4.89 -1.26
N GLY A 94 -5.53 -5.80 -2.08
CA GLY A 94 -5.21 -7.15 -1.67
C GLY A 94 -3.86 -7.58 -2.22
N VAL A 95 -3.03 -8.23 -1.39
CA VAL A 95 -1.76 -8.80 -1.83
C VAL A 95 -1.66 -10.25 -1.40
N ASP A 96 -1.06 -11.06 -2.26
CA ASP A 96 -0.72 -12.44 -1.92
C ASP A 96 0.63 -12.83 -2.50
N VAL A 97 1.40 -13.60 -1.74
CA VAL A 97 2.75 -14.02 -2.10
C VAL A 97 2.94 -15.47 -1.72
N GLU A 98 3.41 -16.27 -2.67
CA GLU A 98 3.75 -17.67 -2.46
C GLU A 98 5.12 -17.94 -3.07
N THR A 99 6.05 -18.49 -2.28
CA THR A 99 7.41 -18.83 -2.73
C THR A 99 7.75 -20.32 -2.58
N GLY A 100 6.73 -21.15 -2.35
CA GLY A 100 6.84 -22.59 -2.14
C GLY A 100 6.51 -23.42 -3.37
N PRO A 101 6.56 -24.77 -3.26
CA PRO A 101 6.03 -25.63 -4.30
C PRO A 101 4.53 -25.34 -4.52
N PRO A 102 4.06 -25.47 -5.77
CA PRO A 102 2.64 -25.30 -6.07
C PRO A 102 1.80 -26.34 -5.30
N PRO A 103 0.56 -25.99 -4.91
CA PRO A 103 -0.33 -26.94 -4.26
C PRO A 103 -0.68 -28.11 -5.18
N ASP A 104 -1.12 -29.22 -4.60
CA ASP A 104 -1.63 -30.35 -5.38
C ASP A 104 -2.83 -29.91 -6.23
N ILE A 105 -2.84 -30.31 -7.51
CA ILE A 105 -3.90 -29.98 -8.46
C ILE A 105 -5.29 -30.44 -8.00
N GLU A 106 -5.39 -31.49 -7.17
CA GLU A 106 -6.68 -31.90 -6.62
C GLU A 106 -7.27 -30.88 -5.65
N THR A 107 -6.43 -30.07 -4.99
CA THR A 107 -6.89 -28.96 -4.13
C THR A 107 -7.49 -27.81 -4.94
N ALA A 108 -7.25 -27.76 -6.25
CA ALA A 108 -7.75 -26.72 -7.14
C ALA A 108 -9.28 -26.60 -7.10
N ARG A 109 -10.01 -27.69 -6.83
CA ARG A 109 -11.48 -27.68 -6.75
C ARG A 109 -12.02 -26.81 -5.61
N VAL A 110 -11.20 -26.56 -4.58
CA VAL A 110 -11.55 -25.73 -3.42
C VAL A 110 -11.66 -24.25 -3.80
N PHE A 111 -10.90 -23.79 -4.79
CA PHE A 111 -10.82 -22.36 -5.14
C PHE A 111 -11.07 -22.03 -6.62
N LEU A 112 -10.99 -23.01 -7.52
CA LEU A 112 -11.34 -22.88 -8.93
C LEU A 112 -12.79 -23.30 -9.19
N ARG A 113 -13.40 -22.64 -10.16
CA ARG A 113 -14.65 -23.09 -10.79
C ARG A 113 -14.36 -24.13 -11.86
N ASP A 114 -15.38 -24.88 -12.26
CA ASP A 114 -15.23 -25.96 -13.24
C ASP A 114 -14.69 -25.47 -14.58
N GLY A 115 -15.06 -24.25 -14.99
CA GLY A 115 -14.50 -23.61 -16.18
C GLY A 115 -12.99 -23.35 -16.07
N GLU A 116 -12.55 -22.78 -14.95
CA GLU A 116 -11.13 -22.53 -14.66
C GLU A 116 -10.37 -23.85 -14.55
N LEU A 117 -10.91 -24.85 -13.86
CA LEU A 117 -10.30 -26.17 -13.72
C LEU A 117 -10.13 -26.88 -15.08
N ARG A 118 -11.13 -26.78 -15.97
CA ARG A 118 -11.00 -27.28 -17.35
C ARG A 118 -9.90 -26.56 -18.12
N MET A 119 -9.74 -25.25 -17.92
CA MET A 119 -8.66 -24.49 -18.55
C MET A 119 -7.30 -24.89 -18.02
N LEU A 120 -7.16 -25.08 -16.71
CA LEU A 120 -5.92 -25.55 -16.09
C LEU A 120 -5.50 -26.89 -16.68
N ARG A 121 -6.43 -27.84 -16.75
CA ARG A 121 -6.18 -29.20 -17.29
C ARG A 121 -5.85 -29.22 -18.78
N ARG A 122 -6.21 -28.18 -19.53
CA ARG A 122 -5.84 -28.02 -20.95
C ARG A 122 -4.43 -27.48 -21.16
N LEU A 123 -3.79 -26.92 -20.12
CA LEU A 123 -2.39 -26.51 -20.22
C LEU A 123 -1.50 -27.75 -20.32
N PRO A 124 -0.35 -27.67 -21.04
CA PRO A 124 0.66 -28.72 -21.01
C PRO A 124 1.02 -29.08 -19.56
N PRO A 125 1.17 -30.38 -19.20
CA PRO A 125 1.42 -30.79 -17.82
C PRO A 125 2.54 -30.01 -17.10
N PRO A 126 3.69 -29.67 -17.74
CA PRO A 126 4.73 -28.87 -17.08
C PRO A 126 4.33 -27.43 -16.71
N ARG A 127 3.28 -26.87 -17.35
CA ARG A 127 2.79 -25.50 -17.10
C ARG A 127 1.67 -25.45 -16.05
N GLN A 128 1.03 -26.58 -15.75
CA GLN A 128 -0.11 -26.62 -14.83
C GLN A 128 0.25 -26.17 -13.41
N PRO A 129 1.36 -26.62 -12.79
CA PRO A 129 1.65 -26.26 -11.40
C PRO A 129 1.91 -24.76 -11.22
N GLY A 130 2.65 -24.14 -12.14
CA GLY A 130 2.88 -22.69 -12.13
C GLY A 130 1.62 -21.88 -12.37
N ALA A 131 0.74 -22.33 -13.26
CA ALA A 131 -0.56 -21.69 -13.48
C ALA A 131 -1.48 -21.81 -12.25
N LEU A 132 -1.51 -22.99 -11.62
CA LEU A 132 -2.29 -23.25 -10.41
C LEU A 132 -1.85 -22.32 -9.27
N LEU A 133 -0.54 -22.22 -9.01
CA LEU A 133 0.00 -21.33 -7.99
C LEU A 133 -0.31 -19.86 -8.30
N ARG A 134 -0.16 -19.42 -9.55
CA ARG A 134 -0.55 -18.05 -9.94
C ARG A 134 -2.03 -17.78 -9.70
N TRP A 135 -2.90 -18.71 -10.07
CA TRP A 135 -4.35 -18.50 -9.93
C TRP A 135 -4.79 -18.53 -8.47
N TRP A 136 -4.11 -19.32 -7.63
CA TRP A 136 -4.22 -19.25 -6.18
C TRP A 136 -3.88 -17.84 -5.67
N THR A 137 -2.68 -17.35 -5.96
CA THR A 137 -2.23 -16.03 -5.47
C THR A 137 -3.12 -14.89 -5.97
N VAL A 138 -3.60 -14.97 -7.22
CA VAL A 138 -4.57 -13.99 -7.75
C VAL A 138 -5.87 -14.02 -6.96
N LYS A 139 -6.43 -15.20 -6.66
CA LYS A 139 -7.71 -15.32 -5.96
C LYS A 139 -7.60 -14.90 -4.49
N GLU A 140 -6.50 -15.21 -3.82
CA GLU A 140 -6.20 -14.71 -2.48
C GLU A 140 -6.06 -13.17 -2.46
N ALA A 141 -5.34 -12.59 -3.43
CA ALA A 141 -5.25 -11.14 -3.56
C ALA A 141 -6.64 -10.52 -3.80
N LEU A 142 -7.48 -11.11 -4.66
CA LEU A 142 -8.85 -10.64 -4.88
C LEU A 142 -9.72 -10.74 -3.62
N PHE A 143 -9.59 -11.83 -2.86
CA PHE A 143 -10.27 -12.01 -1.58
C PHE A 143 -9.86 -10.97 -0.54
N LYS A 144 -8.57 -10.65 -0.46
CA LYS A 144 -8.05 -9.62 0.46
C LYS A 144 -8.42 -8.20 0.03
N ALA A 145 -8.64 -7.98 -1.27
CA ALA A 145 -9.04 -6.68 -1.82
C ALA A 145 -10.55 -6.39 -1.71
N ASP A 146 -11.38 -7.41 -1.49
CA ASP A 146 -12.84 -7.31 -1.55
C ASP A 146 -13.44 -7.04 -0.16
N PRO A 147 -14.01 -5.85 0.12
CA PRO A 147 -14.69 -5.58 1.40
C PRO A 147 -15.83 -6.56 1.71
N ASP A 148 -16.42 -7.15 0.67
CA ASP A 148 -17.50 -8.14 0.76
C ASP A 148 -16.99 -9.59 0.84
N ASN A 149 -15.71 -9.80 1.15
CA ASN A 149 -15.11 -11.15 1.17
C ASN A 149 -15.74 -12.10 2.20
N HIS A 150 -16.36 -11.57 3.26
CA HIS A 150 -17.10 -12.34 4.26
C HIS A 150 -18.32 -13.07 3.67
N LEU A 151 -18.79 -12.68 2.48
CA LEU A 151 -19.93 -13.28 1.78
C LEU A 151 -19.56 -14.51 0.93
N GLY A 152 -18.32 -15.01 0.98
CA GLY A 152 -17.98 -16.29 0.34
C GLY A 152 -16.48 -16.56 0.17
N GLY A 153 -16.14 -17.79 -0.23
CA GLY A 153 -14.75 -18.20 -0.44
C GLY A 153 -14.18 -17.85 -1.82
N LEU A 154 -12.92 -18.24 -2.05
CA LEU A 154 -12.14 -17.94 -3.26
C LEU A 154 -12.82 -18.29 -4.60
N ARG A 155 -13.70 -19.31 -4.64
CA ARG A 155 -14.47 -19.70 -5.84
C ARG A 155 -15.43 -18.61 -6.34
N ARG A 156 -15.70 -17.60 -5.52
CA ARG A 156 -16.54 -16.44 -5.88
C ARG A 156 -15.88 -15.57 -6.93
N TYR A 157 -14.55 -15.49 -6.96
CA TYR A 157 -13.81 -14.66 -7.91
C TYR A 157 -13.58 -15.40 -9.21
N VAL A 158 -14.09 -14.85 -10.30
CA VAL A 158 -13.98 -15.41 -11.66
C VAL A 158 -13.02 -14.55 -12.46
N LEU A 159 -11.93 -15.16 -12.93
CA LEU A 159 -10.92 -14.46 -13.72
C LEU A 159 -11.35 -14.29 -15.18
N GLY A 160 -10.88 -13.22 -15.83
CA GLY A 160 -10.95 -13.08 -17.28
C GLY A 160 -10.33 -14.29 -18.00
N THR A 161 -10.82 -14.60 -19.20
CA THR A 161 -10.42 -15.77 -19.98
C THR A 161 -9.67 -15.34 -21.25
N PRO A 162 -8.42 -15.80 -21.49
CA PRO A 162 -7.56 -16.55 -20.57
C PRO A 162 -6.99 -15.67 -19.44
N PRO A 163 -6.73 -16.22 -18.24
CA PRO A 163 -6.15 -15.46 -17.14
C PRO A 163 -4.67 -15.15 -17.41
N GLY A 164 -4.41 -13.90 -17.83
CA GLY A 164 -3.09 -13.36 -18.10
C GLY A 164 -2.28 -12.99 -16.85
N GLY A 165 -1.19 -12.24 -17.04
CA GLY A 165 -0.39 -11.66 -15.94
C GLY A 165 -1.08 -10.49 -15.23
N GLY A 166 -2.22 -10.03 -15.75
CA GLY A 166 -3.11 -9.07 -15.12
C GLY A 166 -4.44 -9.03 -15.86
N GLY A 167 -5.46 -8.45 -15.25
CA GLY A 167 -6.77 -8.34 -15.86
C GLY A 167 -7.85 -7.91 -14.87
N VAL A 168 -9.09 -8.07 -15.31
CA VAL A 168 -10.29 -7.82 -14.50
C VAL A 168 -10.85 -9.16 -14.01
N ALA A 169 -11.40 -9.16 -12.80
CA ALA A 169 -12.14 -10.26 -12.22
C ALA A 169 -13.56 -9.82 -11.87
N ARG A 170 -14.47 -10.79 -11.76
CA ARG A 170 -15.87 -10.55 -11.36
C ARG A 170 -16.27 -11.47 -10.21
N ARG A 171 -17.23 -11.03 -9.42
CA ARG A 171 -17.90 -11.87 -8.41
C ARG A 171 -18.97 -12.71 -9.11
N ALA A 172 -19.04 -14.00 -8.83
CA ALA A 172 -19.91 -14.93 -9.55
C ALA A 172 -21.41 -14.82 -9.23
N ALA A 173 -21.81 -14.11 -8.17
CA ALA A 173 -23.21 -13.94 -7.75
C ALA A 173 -23.37 -12.72 -6.80
N GLY A 174 -23.07 -11.51 -7.25
CA GLY A 174 -23.22 -10.28 -6.46
C GLY A 174 -23.81 -9.14 -7.27
N ARG A 175 -24.38 -8.13 -6.58
CA ARG A 175 -24.77 -6.84 -7.18
C ARG A 175 -23.59 -6.25 -7.98
N CYS A 176 -23.87 -5.32 -8.90
CA CYS A 176 -22.84 -4.42 -9.44
C CYS A 176 -22.13 -3.71 -8.29
N GLY A 177 -21.01 -4.28 -7.82
CA GLY A 177 -20.12 -3.69 -6.82
C GLY A 177 -18.81 -3.27 -7.48
N ALA A 178 -17.89 -2.73 -6.68
CA ALA A 178 -16.57 -2.29 -7.11
C ALA A 178 -15.92 -3.27 -8.11
N GLY A 179 -15.43 -2.75 -9.24
CA GLY A 179 -14.75 -3.53 -10.26
C GLY A 179 -13.44 -4.08 -9.72
N LEU A 180 -13.15 -5.36 -9.92
CA LEU A 180 -11.92 -5.96 -9.41
C LEU A 180 -10.86 -6.03 -10.51
N SER A 181 -9.69 -5.45 -10.27
CA SER A 181 -8.53 -5.60 -11.15
C SER A 181 -7.39 -6.27 -10.41
N TYR A 182 -6.52 -6.97 -11.13
CA TYR A 182 -5.37 -7.64 -10.55
C TYR A 182 -4.16 -7.62 -11.47
N ARG A 183 -2.99 -7.80 -10.88
CA ARG A 183 -1.72 -8.05 -11.56
C ARG A 183 -0.90 -9.07 -10.80
N SER A 184 -0.13 -9.88 -11.52
CA SER A 184 0.73 -10.92 -10.98
C SER A 184 2.13 -10.84 -11.56
N PHE A 185 3.10 -11.11 -10.71
CA PHE A 185 4.52 -11.05 -11.00
C PHE A 185 5.12 -12.42 -10.71
N ALA A 186 5.84 -12.98 -11.68
CA ALA A 186 6.61 -14.19 -11.45
C ALA A 186 7.82 -13.87 -10.58
N LEU A 187 8.05 -14.70 -9.57
CA LEU A 187 9.24 -14.69 -8.72
C LEU A 187 10.10 -15.89 -9.10
N ARG A 188 11.37 -15.88 -8.70
CA ARG A 188 12.31 -17.00 -8.91
C ARG A 188 11.75 -18.35 -8.44
N ARG A 189 10.92 -18.34 -7.39
CA ARG A 189 10.31 -19.53 -6.78
C ARG A 189 8.83 -19.37 -6.48
N GLY A 190 8.06 -18.66 -7.31
CA GLY A 190 6.61 -18.57 -7.13
C GLY A 190 5.99 -17.30 -7.71
N TYR A 191 4.99 -16.74 -7.04
CA TYR A 191 4.23 -15.60 -7.54
C TYR A 191 3.93 -14.57 -6.44
N LEU A 192 3.87 -13.30 -6.85
CA LEU A 192 3.30 -12.19 -6.10
C LEU A 192 2.12 -11.66 -6.90
N SER A 193 0.94 -11.58 -6.29
CA SER A 193 -0.25 -11.00 -6.89
C SER A 193 -0.75 -9.83 -6.07
N VAL A 194 -1.22 -8.79 -6.76
CA VAL A 194 -1.91 -7.66 -6.16
C VAL A 194 -3.25 -7.46 -6.85
N ALA A 195 -4.26 -7.07 -6.09
CA ALA A 195 -5.59 -6.77 -6.59
C ALA A 195 -6.14 -5.48 -5.97
N LEU A 196 -6.98 -4.79 -6.73
CA LEU A 196 -7.68 -3.59 -6.32
C LEU A 196 -9.18 -3.79 -6.53
N ALA A 197 -9.98 -3.41 -5.55
CA ALA A 197 -11.40 -3.19 -5.70
C ALA A 197 -11.65 -1.71 -6.02
N LEU A 198 -11.99 -1.41 -7.26
CA LEU A 198 -12.22 -0.07 -7.78
C LEU A 198 -13.69 0.29 -7.57
N ASP A 199 -13.97 1.25 -6.69
CA ASP A 199 -15.30 1.84 -6.58
C ASP A 199 -15.33 3.12 -7.42
N PRO A 200 -16.08 3.16 -8.54
CA PRO A 200 -16.16 4.34 -9.39
C PRO A 200 -16.83 5.54 -8.71
N THR A 201 -17.52 5.32 -7.60
CA THR A 201 -18.19 6.37 -6.80
C THR A 201 -17.33 6.89 -5.65
N ARG A 202 -16.26 6.17 -5.26
CA ARG A 202 -15.20 6.72 -4.41
C ARG A 202 -14.34 7.64 -5.27
N SER A 203 -14.64 8.93 -5.25
CA SER A 203 -13.61 9.92 -5.47
C SER A 203 -12.55 9.71 -4.39
N VAL A 204 -11.27 9.81 -4.78
CA VAL A 204 -10.24 10.15 -3.80
C VAL A 204 -10.77 11.43 -3.15
N PRO A 205 -10.98 11.52 -1.83
CA PRO A 205 -10.88 12.84 -1.25
C PRO A 205 -9.55 13.41 -1.77
N PRO A 206 -9.47 14.67 -2.22
CA PRO A 206 -8.17 15.25 -2.55
C PRO A 206 -7.19 14.89 -1.44
N MET A 207 -5.89 14.74 -1.75
CA MET A 207 -4.82 14.31 -0.83
C MET A 207 -4.71 15.06 0.54
N ALA A 208 -5.71 15.85 0.93
CA ALA A 208 -6.09 16.23 2.28
C ALA A 208 -6.40 15.01 3.17
N ASN A 209 -5.35 14.29 3.56
CA ASN A 209 -5.12 14.00 4.99
C ASN A 209 -3.68 13.52 5.22
N ARG A 210 -2.69 14.16 4.57
CA ARG A 210 -1.35 14.19 5.19
C ARG A 210 -1.46 15.19 6.33
N ASP A 211 -1.25 14.70 7.53
CA ASP A 211 -1.46 15.49 8.73
C ASP A 211 -0.46 16.66 8.71
N PHE A 212 -0.97 17.85 8.43
CA PHE A 212 -0.20 19.09 8.51
C PHE A 212 0.42 19.26 9.90
N SER A 213 -0.08 18.56 10.94
CA SER A 213 0.53 18.54 12.26
C SER A 213 1.97 18.03 12.27
N GLU A 214 2.37 17.12 11.37
CA GLU A 214 3.75 16.64 11.29
C GLU A 214 4.68 17.72 10.73
N LEU A 215 4.26 18.39 9.65
CA LEU A 215 4.99 19.53 9.11
C LEU A 215 5.01 20.69 10.11
N ALA A 216 3.89 20.99 10.76
CA ALA A 216 3.78 22.01 11.80
C ALA A 216 4.69 21.72 13.01
N ALA A 217 4.78 20.46 13.45
CA ALA A 217 5.67 20.06 14.55
C ALA A 217 7.15 20.24 14.19
N LYS A 218 7.52 20.03 12.92
CA LYS A 218 8.88 20.25 12.41
C LYS A 218 9.21 21.73 12.20
N LEU A 219 8.25 22.52 11.71
CA LEU A 219 8.43 23.96 11.50
C LEU A 219 8.42 24.74 12.83
N ALA A 220 7.70 24.27 13.84
CA ALA A 220 7.60 24.92 15.15
C ALA A 220 8.94 25.35 15.78
N PRO A 221 9.96 24.47 15.90
CA PRO A 221 11.26 24.88 16.42
C PRO A 221 12.00 25.87 15.50
N LEU A 222 11.87 25.72 14.18
CA LEU A 222 12.57 26.56 13.19
C LEU A 222 12.06 27.99 13.16
N ILE A 223 10.75 28.18 13.34
CA ILE A 223 10.10 29.50 13.28
C ILE A 223 9.81 30.07 14.68
N SER A 224 10.26 29.39 15.74
CA SER A 224 10.03 29.77 17.15
C SER A 224 8.56 30.01 17.49
N ARG A 225 7.64 29.20 16.92
CA ARG A 225 6.19 29.28 17.20
C ARG A 225 5.66 27.94 17.69
N PRO A 226 4.67 27.92 18.60
CA PRO A 226 4.02 26.68 19.00
C PRO A 226 3.36 25.99 17.80
N ALA A 227 3.54 24.67 17.63
CA ALA A 227 2.95 23.90 16.54
C ALA A 227 1.43 24.09 16.41
N ALA A 228 0.73 24.28 17.53
CA ALA A 228 -0.71 24.55 17.58
C ALA A 228 -1.14 25.89 16.94
N THR A 229 -0.20 26.80 16.69
CA THR A 229 -0.43 28.11 16.05
C THR A 229 -0.02 28.14 14.58
N ILE A 230 0.49 27.02 14.07
CA ILE A 230 0.92 26.86 12.69
C ILE A 230 -0.22 26.17 11.95
N SER A 231 -0.68 26.80 10.88
CA SER A 231 -1.77 26.29 10.05
C SER A 231 -1.40 26.38 8.57
N PRO A 232 -2.07 25.62 7.69
CA PRO A 232 -1.82 25.69 6.25
C PRO A 232 -1.98 27.09 5.67
N ASP A 233 -2.88 27.90 6.24
CA ASP A 233 -3.19 29.25 5.76
C ASP A 233 -2.14 30.30 6.17
N LEU A 234 -1.15 29.94 6.99
CA LEU A 234 -0.09 30.85 7.40
C LEU A 234 0.78 31.19 6.18
N THR A 235 0.89 32.48 5.85
CA THR A 235 1.62 32.91 4.66
C THR A 235 3.13 32.82 4.88
N MET A 236 3.88 32.61 3.79
CA MET A 236 5.35 32.62 3.85
C MET A 236 5.91 33.96 4.37
N ASN A 237 5.18 35.06 4.17
CA ASN A 237 5.54 36.39 4.68
C ASN A 237 5.27 36.52 6.19
N ASP A 238 4.22 35.88 6.72
CA ASP A 238 3.86 35.93 8.14
C ASP A 238 4.74 35.05 9.03
N LEU A 239 5.61 34.23 8.43
CA LEU A 239 6.63 33.48 9.16
C LEU A 239 7.74 34.38 9.70
N ALA A 240 7.86 35.62 9.18
CA ALA A 240 8.87 36.60 9.59
C ALA A 240 10.30 36.02 9.63
N LEU A 241 10.61 35.08 8.73
CA LEU A 241 11.93 34.46 8.65
C LEU A 241 12.92 35.47 8.11
N ASP A 242 14.06 35.62 8.78
CA ASP A 242 15.21 36.27 8.15
C ASP A 242 15.79 35.37 7.04
N SER A 243 16.60 35.96 6.17
CA SER A 243 17.19 35.26 5.03
C SER A 243 18.06 34.05 5.43
N MET A 244 18.50 33.96 6.69
CA MET A 244 19.30 32.85 7.20
C MET A 244 18.40 31.69 7.67
N THR A 245 17.39 32.00 8.47
CA THR A 245 16.38 31.05 8.98
C THR A 245 15.59 30.42 7.84
N ALA A 246 15.28 31.17 6.78
CA ALA A 246 14.62 30.63 5.60
C ALA A 246 15.48 29.60 4.85
N VAL A 247 16.81 29.80 4.81
CA VAL A 247 17.74 28.86 4.18
C VAL A 247 17.88 27.59 5.03
N GLU A 248 18.02 27.73 6.35
CA GLU A 248 18.08 26.61 7.29
C GLU A 248 16.83 25.73 7.20
N MET A 249 15.64 26.35 7.24
CA MET A 249 14.38 25.65 7.08
C MET A 249 14.33 24.83 5.79
N VAL A 250 14.82 25.37 4.68
CA VAL A 250 14.81 24.68 3.38
C VAL A 250 15.83 23.53 3.35
N VAL A 251 16.99 23.69 3.96
CA VAL A 251 18.00 22.63 4.07
C VAL A 251 17.45 21.48 4.91
N ASP A 252 16.86 21.77 6.06
CA ASP A 252 16.28 20.78 6.97
C ASP A 252 15.12 20.03 6.31
N LEU A 253 14.24 20.73 5.58
CA LEU A 253 13.16 20.10 4.84
C LEU A 253 13.66 19.22 3.69
N GLN A 254 14.73 19.61 2.99
CA GLN A 254 15.31 18.78 1.93
C GLN A 254 15.97 17.51 2.50
N GLU A 255 16.67 17.62 3.63
CA GLU A 255 17.29 16.48 4.32
C GLU A 255 16.24 15.52 4.88
N ASP A 256 15.22 16.06 5.56
CA ASP A 256 14.18 15.26 6.20
C ASP A 256 13.28 14.51 5.23
N TYR A 257 13.01 15.10 4.08
CA TYR A 257 12.07 14.55 3.09
C TYR A 257 12.78 13.92 1.88
N ASP A 258 14.11 13.98 1.81
CA ASP A 258 14.92 13.49 0.68
C ASP A 258 14.43 14.07 -0.66
N ILE A 259 14.28 15.40 -0.70
CA ILE A 259 13.80 16.16 -1.87
C ILE A 259 14.74 17.29 -2.25
N LEU A 260 14.61 17.79 -3.48
CA LEU A 260 15.29 19.00 -3.95
C LEU A 260 14.28 20.13 -4.16
N LEU A 261 14.51 21.26 -3.49
CA LEU A 261 13.74 22.48 -3.58
C LEU A 261 14.64 23.61 -4.12
N SER A 262 14.25 24.19 -5.24
CA SER A 262 14.94 25.37 -5.79
C SER A 262 14.38 26.66 -5.20
N ARG A 263 15.12 27.76 -5.35
CA ARG A 263 14.65 29.10 -4.95
C ARG A 263 13.35 29.49 -5.66
N ALA A 264 13.20 29.14 -6.94
CA ALA A 264 11.98 29.39 -7.70
C ALA A 264 10.78 28.59 -7.17
N ASP A 265 11.01 27.38 -6.64
CA ASP A 265 9.95 26.58 -6.04
C ASP A 265 9.41 27.25 -4.76
N LEU A 266 10.30 27.82 -3.94
CA LEU A 266 9.90 28.53 -2.71
C LEU A 266 9.20 29.85 -3.01
N GLU A 267 9.67 30.60 -4.01
CA GLU A 267 9.03 31.84 -4.47
C GLU A 267 7.63 31.59 -5.05
N SER A 268 7.33 30.36 -5.47
CA SER A 268 5.99 29.96 -5.94
C SER A 268 5.01 29.59 -4.84
N CYS A 269 5.47 29.46 -3.58
CA CYS A 269 4.62 29.15 -2.43
C CYS A 269 4.16 30.43 -1.75
N ALA A 270 2.84 30.66 -1.65
CA ALA A 270 2.29 31.80 -0.92
C ALA A 270 2.07 31.46 0.56
N THR A 271 1.79 30.21 0.86
CA THR A 271 1.42 29.70 2.18
C THR A 271 2.23 28.47 2.58
N LEU A 272 2.20 28.13 3.88
CA LEU A 272 2.72 26.85 4.36
C LEU A 272 1.96 25.65 3.78
N GLY A 273 0.69 25.81 3.41
CA GLY A 273 -0.09 24.82 2.66
C GLY A 273 0.54 24.55 1.28
N ASP A 274 0.90 25.60 0.54
CA ASP A 274 1.54 25.46 -0.77
C ASP A 274 2.92 24.79 -0.66
N LEU A 275 3.69 25.15 0.38
CA LEU A 275 4.97 24.53 0.66
C LEU A 275 4.81 23.04 1.00
N ALA A 276 3.79 22.69 1.79
CA ALA A 276 3.48 21.31 2.12
C ALA A 276 3.14 20.50 0.86
N GLU A 277 2.28 21.05 0.00
CA GLU A 277 1.93 20.45 -1.29
C GLU A 277 3.14 20.26 -2.19
N LEU A 278 4.01 21.27 -2.27
CA LEU A 278 5.24 21.23 -3.04
C LEU A 278 6.18 20.11 -2.54
N ILE A 279 6.45 20.06 -1.23
CA ILE A 279 7.25 18.99 -0.60
C ILE A 279 6.67 17.62 -0.96
N TRP A 280 5.37 17.45 -0.78
CA TRP A 280 4.69 16.20 -1.05
C TRP A 280 4.68 15.81 -2.53
N SER A 281 4.70 16.79 -3.43
CA SER A 281 4.83 16.58 -4.88
C SER A 281 6.24 16.19 -5.33
N ARG A 282 7.25 16.38 -4.49
CA ARG A 282 8.67 16.12 -4.81
C ARG A 282 9.24 14.87 -4.14
N LEU A 283 8.51 14.26 -3.19
CA LEU A 283 8.94 13.03 -2.55
C LEU A 283 9.29 11.93 -3.58
N PRO A 284 10.34 11.12 -3.33
CA PRO A 284 10.76 10.05 -4.22
C PRO A 284 9.60 9.08 -4.58
N GLY A 285 9.12 9.19 -5.83
CA GLY A 285 7.94 8.49 -6.35
C GLY A 285 6.88 9.40 -7.01
N ALA A 286 7.03 10.73 -6.94
CA ALA A 286 6.10 11.68 -7.54
C ALA A 286 6.51 12.18 -8.95
N ALA A 287 7.79 12.08 -9.33
CA ALA A 287 8.29 12.51 -10.64
C ALA A 287 8.22 11.37 -11.68
N GLY A 288 7.16 11.40 -12.49
CA GLY A 288 7.04 10.62 -13.71
C GLY A 288 6.37 11.46 -14.78
N ASN A 289 7.07 12.50 -15.26
CA ASN A 289 6.95 13.09 -16.60
C ASN A 289 7.82 14.36 -16.69
N GLU A 290 9.06 14.23 -17.18
CA GLU A 290 9.58 15.29 -18.04
C GLU A 290 9.05 15.03 -19.47
N PRO A 291 8.57 16.05 -20.19
CA PRO A 291 8.23 15.90 -21.59
C PRO A 291 9.52 15.68 -22.38
N VAL A 292 9.61 14.52 -23.03
CA VAL A 292 10.56 14.31 -24.13
C VAL A 292 10.22 15.34 -25.19
N ARG A 293 11.09 16.36 -25.34
CA ARG A 293 11.06 17.28 -26.46
C ARG A 293 11.32 16.48 -27.74
N GLY A 294 10.32 16.44 -28.61
CA GLY A 294 10.40 16.07 -30.03
C GLY A 294 9.70 17.14 -30.83
#